data_AF-A0A061RML2-F1
#
_entry.id   AF-A0A061RML2-F1
#
_cell.length_a   1.000
_cell.length_b   1.000
_cell.length_c   1.000
_cell.angle_alpha   90.00
_cell.angle_beta   90.00
_cell.angle_gamma   90.00
#
_symmetry.space_group_name_H-M   'P 1'
#
loop_
_entity.id
_entity.type
_entity.pdbx_description
1 polymer ?
#
loop_
_entity_poly.entity_id
_entity_poly.type
_entity_poly.pdbx_seq_one_letter_code
_entity_poly.pdbx_strand_id
1 'polypeptide(L)'
;MERARYVDSLCHPSQSMSRTTQDEREPWPSTWESPSVRPRRPMRSSDSGIDVSTNPASFLQIGPGTRIRYVGPGEDDRDAANVVADCPVPSDCPVYCFEVEILCQGSSGLIGVGFATRNVEVNVLPGWAEGSYGYHGDDGNIFRGSGQGTPFGPEFITGDVISCIWCKVRQTISFAKNGVDLGVAFRNVRERKLYPTIGLRTFNEEAVANFGAKPFLCKPPKELLAEIREEAYLEMGSVPIPAPSGSPDMLLGDLVKDYLLHSGFPATARAIAPADGPSSVLESDAAALAAIQSAVLAGDADRAEELLASHLPDILGEEPNISFRLKCQRFMEMSKPGNEADAISYGMEHLSEASAQHPMGKEILSDAAMVLAFPDSPDACELRASYRWQLVSAIVSCLQIRAGRPPCSPLERLVRHAKLVWRELGMGMDPLLSPGEDAHLQRS
;
A
#
# COMPACT_ATOMS: atom_id res chain seq x y z
N MET A 1 16.94 -27.89 28.14
CA MET A 1 18.37 -27.57 27.86
C MET A 1 18.94 -28.39 26.72
N GLU A 2 18.63 -29.69 26.60
CA GLU A 2 19.09 -30.52 25.46
C GLU A 2 18.52 -30.06 24.11
N ARG A 3 17.22 -29.75 24.02
CA ARG A 3 16.60 -29.21 22.79
C ARG A 3 17.28 -27.94 22.28
N ALA A 4 17.60 -26.99 23.16
CA ALA A 4 18.24 -25.72 22.78
C ALA A 4 19.67 -25.91 22.25
N ARG A 5 20.48 -26.76 22.92
CA ARG A 5 21.83 -27.10 22.44
C ARG A 5 21.82 -27.80 21.07
N TYR A 6 20.75 -28.52 20.80
CA TYR A 6 20.58 -29.24 19.55
C TYR A 6 20.15 -28.34 18.38
N VAL A 7 19.24 -27.38 18.63
CA VAL A 7 18.89 -26.33 17.66
C VAL A 7 20.15 -25.59 17.19
N ASP A 8 21.03 -25.22 18.11
CA ASP A 8 22.31 -24.57 17.79
C ASP A 8 23.21 -25.46 16.92
N SER A 9 23.26 -26.77 17.20
CA SER A 9 24.06 -27.73 16.43
C SER A 9 23.52 -28.00 15.03
N LEU A 10 22.20 -27.94 14.83
CA LEU A 10 21.55 -28.09 13.51
C LEU A 10 21.74 -26.84 12.65
N CYS A 11 21.60 -25.64 13.24
CA CYS A 11 21.70 -24.38 12.50
C CYS A 11 23.16 -24.00 12.21
N HIS A 12 24.11 -24.53 12.99
CA HIS A 12 25.54 -24.24 12.87
C HIS A 12 26.38 -25.54 12.88
N PRO A 13 26.29 -26.38 11.83
CA PRO A 13 27.18 -27.52 11.70
C PRO A 13 28.62 -27.00 11.58
N SER A 14 29.49 -27.43 12.48
CA SER A 14 30.88 -27.01 12.54
C SER A 14 31.58 -27.22 11.20
N GLN A 15 31.94 -26.13 10.50
CA GLN A 15 32.88 -26.17 9.39
C GLN A 15 33.99 -25.13 9.58
N SER A 16 35.19 -25.66 9.84
CA SER A 16 36.42 -25.06 9.36
C SER A 16 36.50 -25.31 7.85
N MET A 17 36.47 -24.26 7.02
CA MET A 17 37.38 -24.04 5.89
C MET A 17 36.98 -22.78 5.13
N SER A 18 38.01 -21.99 4.82
CA SER A 18 37.99 -20.76 4.03
C SER A 18 37.71 -21.02 2.54
N ARG A 19 36.85 -20.22 1.91
CA ARG A 19 37.22 -19.29 0.83
C ARG A 19 36.02 -18.52 0.24
N THR A 20 36.37 -17.30 -0.17
CA THR A 20 35.72 -16.32 -1.04
C THR A 20 35.18 -16.87 -2.36
N THR A 21 34.00 -16.39 -2.78
CA THR A 21 33.76 -15.71 -4.08
C THR A 21 32.43 -14.98 -4.06
N GLN A 22 32.43 -13.74 -4.54
CA GLN A 22 31.24 -12.98 -4.95
C GLN A 22 30.54 -13.68 -6.12
N ASP A 23 29.23 -13.86 -6.01
CA ASP A 23 28.34 -13.91 -7.18
C ASP A 23 26.98 -13.34 -6.75
N GLU A 24 26.75 -12.07 -7.11
CA GLU A 24 25.49 -11.36 -6.90
C GLU A 24 24.51 -11.78 -8.00
N ARG A 25 23.71 -12.80 -7.72
CA ARG A 25 22.40 -12.99 -8.36
C ARG A 25 21.36 -13.10 -7.26
N GLU A 26 20.62 -12.02 -7.05
CA GLU A 26 19.49 -12.01 -6.12
C GLU A 26 18.46 -13.07 -6.54
N PRO A 27 18.10 -14.03 -5.67
CA PRO A 27 17.00 -14.93 -5.93
C PRO A 27 15.66 -14.19 -5.79
N TRP A 28 14.74 -14.49 -6.71
CA TRP A 28 13.39 -13.93 -6.71
C TRP A 28 12.60 -14.34 -5.45
N PRO A 29 11.84 -13.43 -4.82
CA PRO A 29 11.10 -13.75 -3.60
C PRO A 29 9.99 -14.77 -3.89
N SER A 30 10.03 -15.90 -3.19
CA SER A 30 9.06 -17.01 -3.31
C SER A 30 7.81 -16.83 -2.44
N THR A 31 7.73 -15.74 -1.68
CA THR A 31 6.54 -15.30 -0.94
C THR A 31 6.45 -13.79 -1.01
N TRP A 32 5.26 -13.28 -1.33
CA TRP A 32 4.95 -11.86 -1.24
C TRP A 32 4.75 -11.52 0.22
N GLU A 33 5.80 -11.05 0.89
CA GLU A 33 5.59 -10.15 2.03
C GLU A 33 4.71 -9.02 1.52
N SER A 34 3.61 -8.75 2.24
CA SER A 34 2.90 -7.49 2.06
C SER A 34 3.95 -6.39 2.10
N PRO A 35 3.97 -5.42 1.15
CA PRO A 35 4.92 -4.33 1.21
C PRO A 35 4.80 -3.78 2.61
N SER A 36 5.87 -3.91 3.39
CA SER A 36 5.97 -3.22 4.66
C SER A 36 5.55 -1.80 4.35
N VAL A 37 4.46 -1.36 4.98
CA VAL A 37 4.09 0.05 5.01
C VAL A 37 5.38 0.72 5.39
N ARG A 38 6.03 1.44 4.44
CA ARG A 38 7.28 2.13 4.72
C ARG A 38 7.03 2.82 6.04
N PRO A 39 7.82 2.55 7.10
CA PRO A 39 7.57 3.17 8.38
C PRO A 39 7.46 4.66 8.09
N ARG A 40 6.29 5.25 8.40
CA ARG A 40 6.11 6.69 8.30
C ARG A 40 7.33 7.27 8.99
N ARG A 41 8.10 8.05 8.24
CA ARG A 41 9.33 8.66 8.75
C ARG A 41 8.99 9.22 10.13
N PRO A 42 9.68 8.82 11.22
CA PRO A 42 9.34 9.32 12.54
C PRO A 42 9.43 10.84 12.48
N MET A 43 8.29 11.48 12.70
CA MET A 43 8.10 12.92 12.63
C MET A 43 9.12 13.55 13.57
N ARG A 44 10.12 14.25 13.01
CA ARG A 44 11.12 14.93 13.85
C ARG A 44 10.40 16.05 14.57
N SER A 45 10.72 16.25 15.85
CA SER A 45 10.13 17.28 16.72
C SER A 45 10.35 18.74 16.24
N SER A 46 11.07 18.95 15.15
CA SER A 46 11.34 20.24 14.50
C SER A 46 10.58 20.46 13.17
N ASP A 47 9.83 19.47 12.66
CA ASP A 47 9.05 19.61 11.42
C ASP A 47 7.72 20.31 11.74
N SER A 48 7.70 21.65 11.63
CA SER A 48 6.50 22.45 11.84
C SER A 48 5.42 22.20 10.78
N GLY A 49 5.64 21.40 9.73
CA GLY A 49 4.70 21.21 8.61
C GLY A 49 4.49 22.46 7.75
N ILE A 50 5.33 23.48 7.95
CA ILE A 50 5.31 24.77 7.25
C ILE A 50 6.71 25.05 6.74
N ASP A 51 6.84 25.43 5.47
CA ASP A 51 8.14 25.76 4.89
C ASP A 51 8.62 27.10 5.42
N VAL A 52 9.58 27.08 6.35
CA VAL A 52 10.24 28.31 6.81
C VAL A 52 11.29 28.81 5.79
N SER A 53 11.73 27.97 4.85
CA SER A 53 12.78 28.31 3.87
C SER A 53 12.26 29.11 2.68
N THR A 54 10.95 29.05 2.42
CA THR A 54 10.25 29.81 1.37
C THR A 54 9.42 30.97 1.91
N ASN A 55 9.67 31.41 3.15
CA ASN A 55 9.11 32.65 3.68
C ASN A 55 10.12 33.81 3.60
N PRO A 56 10.29 34.47 2.43
CA PRO A 56 11.02 35.73 2.35
C PRO A 56 10.22 36.91 2.92
N ALA A 57 8.97 36.73 3.37
CA ALA A 57 8.16 37.82 3.93
C ALA A 57 8.55 38.08 5.39
N SER A 58 9.20 39.23 5.65
CA SER A 58 9.66 39.65 6.98
C SER A 58 8.54 39.89 7.99
N PHE A 59 7.27 39.84 7.58
CA PHE A 59 6.11 40.21 8.40
C PHE A 59 5.43 39.04 9.09
N LEU A 60 5.86 37.79 8.88
CA LEU A 60 5.31 36.63 9.57
C LEU A 60 6.35 35.98 10.49
N GLN A 61 5.98 35.82 11.75
CA GLN A 61 6.72 35.02 12.71
C GLN A 61 6.06 33.63 12.84
N ILE A 62 6.83 32.58 12.56
CA ILE A 62 6.39 31.19 12.68
C ILE A 62 6.86 30.63 14.02
N GLY A 63 5.90 30.25 14.86
CA GLY A 63 6.12 29.65 16.17
C GLY A 63 6.03 28.13 16.16
N PRO A 64 6.19 27.48 17.32
CA PRO A 64 6.06 26.03 17.44
C PRO A 64 4.64 25.56 17.08
N GLY A 65 4.54 24.37 16.47
CA GLY A 65 3.27 23.72 16.13
C GLY A 65 2.41 24.59 15.21
N THR A 66 2.94 24.92 14.01
CA THR A 66 2.25 25.63 12.90
C THR A 66 1.64 26.99 13.24
N ARG A 67 2.00 27.60 14.36
CA ARG A 67 1.48 28.91 14.78
C ARG A 67 2.11 30.02 13.92
N ILE A 68 1.29 30.92 13.40
CA ILE A 68 1.70 32.02 12.54
C ILE A 68 1.19 33.32 13.17
N ARG A 69 2.07 34.31 13.32
CA ARG A 69 1.76 35.62 13.86
C ARG A 69 2.23 36.73 12.94
N TYR A 70 1.41 37.75 12.77
CA TYR A 70 1.79 38.96 12.04
C TYR A 70 2.67 39.89 12.90
N VAL A 71 3.79 40.34 12.34
CA VAL A 71 4.80 41.21 12.97
C VAL A 71 5.22 42.39 12.08
N GLY A 72 4.50 42.63 10.98
CA GLY A 72 4.72 43.76 10.07
C GLY A 72 4.02 45.05 10.50
N PRO A 73 4.10 46.11 9.67
CA PRO A 73 3.48 47.40 9.94
C PRO A 73 1.95 47.39 9.78
N GLY A 74 1.42 46.67 8.79
CA GLY A 74 -0.02 46.43 8.59
C GLY A 74 -0.84 47.68 8.26
N GLU A 75 -0.25 48.64 7.56
CA GLU A 75 -0.88 49.92 7.20
C GLU A 75 -1.60 49.84 5.85
N ASP A 76 -1.03 49.13 4.86
CA ASP A 76 -1.59 48.99 3.52
C ASP A 76 -1.52 47.57 2.93
N ASP A 77 -2.08 47.37 1.72
CA ASP A 77 -2.16 46.05 1.07
C ASP A 77 -0.80 45.39 0.83
N ARG A 78 0.28 46.17 0.69
CA ARG A 78 1.64 45.68 0.46
C ARG A 78 2.27 45.10 1.72
N ASP A 79 1.67 45.37 2.87
CA ASP A 79 2.07 44.84 4.15
C ASP A 79 1.46 43.46 4.42
N ALA A 80 0.63 42.95 3.51
CA ALA A 80 0.15 41.58 3.55
C ALA A 80 1.32 40.61 3.44
N ALA A 81 1.20 39.46 4.09
CA ALA A 81 2.16 38.38 3.96
C ALA A 81 1.44 37.03 4.04
N ASN A 82 1.87 36.08 3.22
CA ASN A 82 1.40 34.70 3.28
C ASN A 82 2.55 33.71 3.47
N VAL A 83 2.17 32.53 3.97
CA VAL A 83 3.04 31.38 4.12
C VAL A 83 2.36 30.13 3.59
N VAL A 84 3.14 29.26 2.94
CA VAL A 84 2.70 27.96 2.40
C VAL A 84 3.25 26.81 3.24
N ALA A 85 2.60 25.65 3.19
CA ALA A 85 3.12 24.42 3.80
C ALA A 85 4.46 23.97 3.18
N ASP A 86 5.20 23.11 3.89
CA ASP A 86 6.48 22.53 3.43
C ASP A 86 6.33 21.52 2.29
N CYS A 87 5.19 20.86 2.23
CA CYS A 87 4.86 19.88 1.20
C CYS A 87 3.57 20.27 0.47
N PRO A 88 3.45 19.96 -0.84
CA PRO A 88 2.18 20.05 -1.52
C PRO A 88 1.23 19.00 -0.94
N VAL A 89 -0.06 19.21 -1.16
CA VAL A 89 -1.07 18.16 -0.94
C VAL A 89 -0.64 16.87 -1.66
N PRO A 90 -0.61 15.71 -0.99
CA PRO A 90 -0.16 14.46 -1.59
C PRO A 90 -0.92 14.09 -2.87
N SER A 91 -0.21 13.53 -3.84
CA SER A 91 -0.80 13.15 -5.13
C SER A 91 -1.89 12.09 -5.00
N ASP A 92 -1.69 11.15 -4.08
CA ASP A 92 -2.54 10.01 -3.74
C ASP A 92 -3.71 10.35 -2.80
N CYS A 93 -3.89 11.63 -2.44
CA CYS A 93 -4.97 12.09 -1.59
C CYS A 93 -6.11 12.70 -2.43
N PRO A 94 -7.20 11.96 -2.74
CA PRO A 94 -8.26 12.45 -3.64
C PRO A 94 -9.06 13.63 -3.06
N VAL A 95 -9.17 13.67 -1.73
CA VAL A 95 -9.76 14.77 -0.96
C VAL A 95 -8.83 15.08 0.20
N TYR A 96 -8.29 16.30 0.22
CA TYR A 96 -7.42 16.78 1.28
C TYR A 96 -8.12 17.83 2.12
N CYS A 97 -7.91 17.80 3.43
CA CYS A 97 -8.46 18.78 4.38
C CYS A 97 -7.39 19.19 5.38
N PHE A 98 -7.33 20.49 5.68
CA PHE A 98 -6.63 21.03 6.83
C PHE A 98 -7.51 22.08 7.50
N GLU A 99 -7.26 22.36 8.77
CA GLU A 99 -8.02 23.37 9.52
C GLU A 99 -7.11 24.51 9.97
N VAL A 100 -7.68 25.70 10.09
CA VAL A 100 -7.01 26.88 10.63
C VAL A 100 -7.85 27.41 11.77
N GLU A 101 -7.29 27.41 12.98
CA GLU A 101 -7.89 28.05 14.14
C GLU A 101 -7.38 29.50 14.23
N ILE A 102 -8.31 30.45 14.30
CA ILE A 102 -8.01 31.87 14.44
C ILE A 102 -7.78 32.17 15.92
N LEU A 103 -6.51 32.28 16.32
CA LEU A 103 -6.13 32.52 17.71
C LEU A 103 -6.36 33.97 18.12
N CYS A 104 -6.17 34.91 17.19
CA CYS A 104 -6.41 36.33 17.38
C CYS A 104 -6.65 37.00 16.03
N GLN A 105 -7.74 37.73 15.88
CA GLN A 105 -8.04 38.47 14.65
C GLN A 105 -7.26 39.79 14.53
N GLY A 106 -6.48 40.16 15.54
CA GLY A 106 -5.76 41.43 15.55
C GLY A 106 -6.67 42.64 15.45
N SER A 107 -6.20 43.70 14.77
CA SER A 107 -6.94 44.96 14.63
C SER A 107 -8.11 44.89 13.65
N SER A 108 -7.98 44.11 12.57
CA SER A 108 -8.93 44.15 11.45
C SER A 108 -9.35 42.79 10.91
N GLY A 109 -8.75 41.68 11.36
CA GLY A 109 -9.15 40.33 10.93
C GLY A 109 -8.86 40.02 9.46
N LEU A 110 -7.86 40.67 8.86
CA LEU A 110 -7.47 40.52 7.45
C LEU A 110 -6.63 39.27 7.27
N ILE A 111 -7.28 38.15 7.57
CA ILE A 111 -6.73 36.80 7.57
C ILE A 111 -7.35 36.05 6.40
N GLY A 112 -6.49 35.60 5.49
CA GLY A 112 -6.88 34.73 4.37
C GLY A 112 -6.44 33.29 4.61
N VAL A 113 -7.29 32.33 4.28
CA VAL A 113 -6.97 30.89 4.33
C VAL A 113 -7.31 30.21 3.01
N GLY A 114 -6.53 29.21 2.61
CA GLY A 114 -6.84 28.43 1.42
C GLY A 114 -5.65 27.68 0.86
N PHE A 115 -5.47 27.76 -0.46
CA PHE A 115 -4.48 26.98 -1.19
C PHE A 115 -3.77 27.84 -2.23
N ALA A 116 -2.46 27.61 -2.42
CA ALA A 116 -1.68 28.28 -3.45
C ALA A 116 -0.64 27.36 -4.10
N THR A 117 -0.15 27.75 -5.27
CA THR A 117 1.04 27.12 -5.85
C THR A 117 2.30 27.51 -5.07
N ARG A 118 3.41 26.76 -5.25
CA ARG A 118 4.65 26.98 -4.49
C ARG A 118 5.26 28.37 -4.68
N ASN A 119 5.13 28.92 -5.89
CA ASN A 119 5.80 30.16 -6.29
C ASN A 119 4.84 31.35 -6.28
N VAL A 120 3.77 31.28 -5.50
CA VAL A 120 2.86 32.41 -5.30
C VAL A 120 3.64 33.60 -4.73
N GLU A 121 3.23 34.81 -5.10
CA GLU A 121 3.75 36.03 -4.49
C GLU A 121 3.55 35.99 -2.97
N VAL A 122 4.56 36.40 -2.21
CA VAL A 122 4.57 36.22 -0.74
C VAL A 122 3.98 37.39 0.04
N ASN A 123 3.91 38.59 -0.57
CA ASN A 123 3.43 39.82 0.08
C ASN A 123 1.98 40.16 -0.34
N VAL A 124 1.15 39.12 -0.41
CA VAL A 124 -0.28 39.21 -0.72
C VAL A 124 -1.06 38.24 0.14
N LEU A 125 -2.37 38.45 0.28
CA LEU A 125 -3.24 37.46 0.91
C LEU A 125 -3.59 36.31 -0.05
N PRO A 126 -3.90 35.10 0.47
CA PRO A 126 -4.35 33.98 -0.35
C PRO A 126 -5.50 34.39 -1.29
N GLY A 127 -5.39 34.00 -2.56
CA GLY A 127 -6.38 34.33 -3.59
C GLY A 127 -6.08 35.61 -4.40
N TRP A 128 -5.16 36.48 -3.96
CA TRP A 128 -4.87 37.74 -4.67
C TRP A 128 -3.91 37.62 -5.85
N ALA A 129 -3.08 36.58 -5.89
CA ALA A 129 -2.13 36.30 -6.96
C ALA A 129 -2.49 35.03 -7.74
N GLU A 130 -2.05 34.94 -9.00
CA GLU A 130 -2.31 33.80 -9.88
C GLU A 130 -1.91 32.46 -9.23
N GLY A 131 -2.73 31.43 -9.44
CA GLY A 131 -2.53 30.11 -8.82
C GLY A 131 -2.78 30.10 -7.30
N SER A 132 -3.50 31.10 -6.77
CA SER A 132 -3.90 31.19 -5.36
C SER A 132 -5.43 31.26 -5.22
N TYR A 133 -5.92 30.65 -4.15
CA TYR A 133 -7.33 30.51 -3.79
C TYR A 133 -7.48 30.83 -2.29
N GLY A 134 -8.31 31.81 -1.94
CA GLY A 134 -8.45 32.25 -0.55
C GLY A 134 -9.88 32.58 -0.13
N TYR A 135 -10.17 32.36 1.15
CA TYR A 135 -11.37 32.81 1.85
C TYR A 135 -10.94 33.71 3.01
N HIS A 136 -11.52 34.91 3.09
CA HIS A 136 -11.05 36.00 3.96
C HIS A 136 -12.01 36.25 5.12
N GLY A 137 -11.42 36.58 6.28
CA GLY A 137 -12.14 36.65 7.55
C GLY A 137 -12.94 37.91 7.77
N ASP A 138 -12.48 39.03 7.22
CA ASP A 138 -13.03 40.37 7.42
C ASP A 138 -14.29 40.68 6.63
N ASP A 139 -14.45 40.04 5.47
CA ASP A 139 -15.56 40.30 4.56
C ASP A 139 -16.35 39.04 4.17
N GLY A 140 -15.84 37.86 4.51
CA GLY A 140 -16.43 36.58 4.15
C GLY A 140 -16.33 36.25 2.64
N ASN A 141 -15.53 36.99 1.88
CA ASN A 141 -15.37 36.83 0.45
C ASN A 141 -14.35 35.75 0.09
N ILE A 142 -14.49 35.22 -1.13
CA ILE A 142 -13.49 34.36 -1.76
C ILE A 142 -12.76 35.08 -2.87
N PHE A 143 -11.49 34.74 -3.05
CA PHE A 143 -10.57 35.37 -3.99
C PHE A 143 -9.85 34.29 -4.82
N ARG A 144 -9.75 34.52 -6.13
CA ARG A 144 -9.07 33.63 -7.08
C ARG A 144 -8.18 34.45 -8.02
N GLY A 145 -6.87 34.29 -7.91
CA GLY A 145 -5.92 34.91 -8.83
C GLY A 145 -5.94 36.44 -8.90
N SER A 146 -6.69 37.13 -8.04
CA SER A 146 -6.93 38.57 -8.14
C SER A 146 -7.45 39.15 -6.83
N GLY A 147 -7.18 40.44 -6.59
CA GLY A 147 -7.69 41.17 -5.42
C GLY A 147 -9.19 41.53 -5.50
N GLN A 148 -9.94 40.98 -6.46
CA GLN A 148 -11.39 41.19 -6.58
C GLN A 148 -12.14 40.04 -5.90
N GLY A 149 -12.68 40.32 -4.71
CA GLY A 149 -13.42 39.33 -3.92
C GLY A 149 -14.85 39.11 -4.41
N THR A 150 -15.39 37.92 -4.16
CA THR A 150 -16.80 37.58 -4.39
C THR A 150 -17.45 37.12 -3.08
N PRO A 151 -18.66 37.59 -2.73
CA PRO A 151 -19.41 37.09 -1.58
C PRO A 151 -19.57 35.58 -1.59
N PHE A 152 -19.26 34.95 -0.47
CA PHE A 152 -19.31 33.49 -0.34
C PHE A 152 -19.89 33.03 1.00
N GLY A 153 -19.21 33.37 2.09
CA GLY A 153 -19.52 32.87 3.43
C GLY A 153 -19.67 33.99 4.44
N PRO A 154 -19.94 33.64 5.70
CA PRO A 154 -19.88 34.62 6.79
C PRO A 154 -18.44 35.10 7.02
N GLU A 155 -18.28 36.22 7.71
CA GLU A 155 -16.98 36.59 8.30
C GLU A 155 -16.51 35.54 9.32
N PHE A 156 -15.22 35.52 9.66
CA PHE A 156 -14.68 34.69 10.73
C PHE A 156 -13.70 35.45 11.62
N ILE A 157 -13.76 35.15 12.91
CA ILE A 157 -13.15 35.94 13.97
C ILE A 157 -12.34 35.06 14.93
N THR A 158 -11.82 35.67 15.98
CA THR A 158 -11.10 34.97 17.05
C THR A 158 -11.92 33.83 17.63
N GLY A 159 -11.33 32.63 17.70
CA GLY A 159 -11.95 31.40 18.20
C GLY A 159 -12.63 30.56 17.13
N ASP A 160 -12.83 31.08 15.91
CA ASP A 160 -13.37 30.30 14.80
C ASP A 160 -12.30 29.34 14.23
N VAL A 161 -12.78 28.21 13.70
CA VAL A 161 -11.98 27.22 12.98
C VAL A 161 -12.50 27.10 11.55
N ILE A 162 -11.62 27.32 10.59
CA ILE A 162 -11.93 27.21 9.16
C ILE A 162 -11.29 25.96 8.58
N SER A 163 -12.11 25.05 8.08
CA SER A 163 -11.65 23.87 7.37
C SER A 163 -11.56 24.18 5.88
N CYS A 164 -10.40 23.91 5.28
CA CYS A 164 -10.12 24.11 3.87
C CYS A 164 -10.02 22.75 3.19
N ILE A 165 -10.93 22.48 2.25
CA ILE A 165 -11.10 21.14 1.65
C ILE A 165 -10.84 21.24 0.15
N TRP A 166 -9.86 20.48 -0.35
CA TRP A 166 -9.60 20.34 -1.78
C TRP A 166 -9.98 18.95 -2.26
N CYS A 167 -11.03 18.87 -3.09
CA CYS A 167 -11.44 17.65 -3.78
C CYS A 167 -10.85 17.65 -5.19
N LYS A 168 -9.80 16.85 -5.39
CA LYS A 168 -9.06 16.76 -6.65
C LYS A 168 -9.87 16.06 -7.75
N VAL A 169 -10.71 15.10 -7.35
CA VAL A 169 -11.57 14.34 -8.29
C VAL A 169 -12.60 15.27 -8.95
N ARG A 170 -13.36 16.00 -8.14
CA ARG A 170 -14.35 16.98 -8.63
C ARG A 170 -13.74 18.34 -9.02
N GLN A 171 -12.43 18.54 -8.86
CA GLN A 171 -11.71 19.79 -9.13
C GLN A 171 -12.32 21.00 -8.41
N THR A 172 -12.63 20.84 -7.11
CA THR A 172 -13.27 21.86 -6.29
C THR A 172 -12.53 22.15 -5.00
N ILE A 173 -12.58 23.40 -4.55
CA ILE A 173 -12.23 23.79 -3.18
C ILE A 173 -13.49 24.27 -2.46
N SER A 174 -13.72 23.77 -1.25
CA SER A 174 -14.83 24.10 -0.36
C SER A 174 -14.30 24.48 1.02
N PHE A 175 -15.12 25.20 1.79
CA PHE A 175 -14.77 25.61 3.15
C PHE A 175 -15.86 25.18 4.13
N ALA A 176 -15.46 24.97 5.39
CA ALA A 176 -16.38 24.81 6.50
C ALA A 176 -15.98 25.76 7.64
N LYS A 177 -16.95 26.26 8.39
CA LYS A 177 -16.71 27.08 9.59
C LYS A 177 -17.24 26.36 10.81
N ASN A 178 -16.39 26.12 11.80
CA ASN A 178 -16.72 25.43 13.05
C ASN A 178 -17.44 24.09 12.82
N GLY A 179 -17.02 23.34 11.78
CA GLY A 179 -17.61 22.07 11.39
C GLY A 179 -18.88 22.16 10.54
N VAL A 180 -19.38 23.36 10.22
CA VAL A 180 -20.53 23.58 9.33
C VAL A 180 -20.05 23.86 7.92
N ASP A 181 -20.46 23.03 6.96
CA ASP A 181 -20.12 23.17 5.54
C ASP A 181 -20.69 24.48 4.97
N LEU A 182 -19.83 25.27 4.30
CA LEU A 182 -20.20 26.50 3.58
C LEU A 182 -20.39 26.25 2.08
N GLY A 183 -20.10 25.04 1.61
CA GLY A 183 -20.24 24.65 0.21
C GLY A 183 -19.01 24.95 -0.64
N VAL A 184 -19.18 24.79 -1.95
CA VAL A 184 -18.09 24.91 -2.94
C VAL A 184 -17.82 26.37 -3.26
N ALA A 185 -16.63 26.85 -2.87
CA ALA A 185 -16.14 28.18 -3.20
C ALA A 185 -15.57 28.25 -4.62
N PHE A 186 -14.75 27.26 -4.99
CA PHE A 186 -14.05 27.26 -6.28
C PHE A 186 -14.34 25.99 -7.06
N ARG A 187 -14.62 26.15 -8.35
CA ARG A 187 -14.76 25.07 -9.33
C ARG A 187 -13.69 25.19 -10.41
N ASN A 188 -13.43 24.08 -11.09
CA ASN A 188 -12.41 23.98 -12.14
C ASN A 188 -11.02 24.37 -11.60
N VAL A 189 -10.65 23.83 -10.43
CA VAL A 189 -9.30 23.93 -9.85
C VAL A 189 -8.45 22.83 -10.49
N ARG A 190 -7.60 23.20 -11.44
CA ARG A 190 -6.88 22.26 -12.32
C ARG A 190 -5.41 22.07 -11.95
N GLU A 191 -4.94 22.83 -10.98
CA GLU A 191 -3.57 22.78 -10.48
C GLU A 191 -3.26 21.39 -9.94
N ARG A 192 -2.14 20.78 -10.38
CA ARG A 192 -1.76 19.44 -9.93
C ARG A 192 -1.20 19.43 -8.50
N LYS A 193 -0.53 20.51 -8.13
CA LYS A 193 0.14 20.70 -6.83
C LYS A 193 -0.31 22.02 -6.24
N LEU A 194 -1.04 21.95 -5.14
CA LEU A 194 -1.35 23.09 -4.29
C LEU A 194 -0.85 22.83 -2.89
N TYR A 195 -0.54 23.90 -2.19
CA TYR A 195 -0.04 23.93 -0.83
C TYR A 195 -1.09 24.62 0.04
N PRO A 196 -1.40 24.10 1.23
CA PRO A 196 -2.11 24.87 2.24
C PRO A 196 -1.44 26.22 2.45
N THR A 197 -2.23 27.29 2.54
CA THR A 197 -1.74 28.66 2.62
C THR A 197 -2.55 29.47 3.62
N ILE A 198 -1.85 30.27 4.43
CA ILE A 198 -2.45 31.24 5.35
C ILE A 198 -1.76 32.58 5.12
N GLY A 199 -2.51 33.66 5.07
CA GLY A 199 -1.96 35.01 5.04
C GLY A 199 -2.58 35.91 6.10
N LEU A 200 -1.76 36.81 6.61
CA LEU A 200 -2.09 37.81 7.63
C LEU A 200 -1.64 39.19 7.12
N ARG A 201 -2.28 40.25 7.57
CA ARG A 201 -1.95 41.63 7.17
C ARG A 201 -1.88 42.61 8.32
N THR A 202 -2.64 42.44 9.41
CA THR A 202 -2.72 43.49 10.43
C THR A 202 -2.17 43.10 11.78
N PHE A 203 -1.86 44.13 12.57
CA PHE A 203 -1.19 43.99 13.85
C PHE A 203 -1.88 42.98 14.77
N ASN A 204 -1.07 42.09 15.36
CA ASN A 204 -1.49 41.09 16.34
C ASN A 204 -2.45 40.00 15.80
N GLU A 205 -2.58 39.86 14.49
CA GLU A 205 -3.22 38.70 13.88
C GLU A 205 -2.42 37.42 14.15
N GLU A 206 -3.14 36.34 14.45
CA GLU A 206 -2.54 35.08 14.81
C GLU A 206 -3.46 33.90 14.48
N ALA A 207 -2.88 32.86 13.88
CA ALA A 207 -3.58 31.65 13.50
C ALA A 207 -2.70 30.41 13.73
N VAL A 208 -3.30 29.23 13.76
CA VAL A 208 -2.58 27.95 13.83
C VAL A 208 -3.21 26.93 12.91
N ALA A 209 -2.37 26.22 12.13
CA ALA A 209 -2.83 25.21 11.19
C ALA A 209 -2.86 23.80 11.80
N ASN A 210 -3.95 23.07 11.66
CA ASN A 210 -4.00 21.65 11.94
C ASN A 210 -3.94 20.87 10.62
N PHE A 211 -2.82 20.18 10.36
CA PHE A 211 -2.66 19.28 9.22
C PHE A 211 -3.03 17.81 9.54
N GLY A 212 -3.78 17.59 10.62
CA GLY A 212 -4.21 16.26 11.09
C GLY A 212 -3.52 15.78 12.37
N ALA A 213 -2.74 16.64 13.02
CA ALA A 213 -2.14 16.35 14.34
C ALA A 213 -3.19 16.30 15.46
N LYS A 214 -4.31 17.00 15.29
CA LYS A 214 -5.49 16.96 16.16
C LYS A 214 -6.70 16.49 15.36
N PRO A 215 -7.72 15.88 16.00
CA PRO A 215 -8.99 15.58 15.33
C PRO A 215 -9.59 16.85 14.70
N PHE A 216 -10.06 16.74 13.47
CA PHE A 216 -10.73 17.85 12.78
C PHE A 216 -12.14 18.09 13.33
N LEU A 217 -12.56 19.35 13.37
CA LEU A 217 -13.95 19.73 13.66
C LEU A 217 -14.86 19.41 12.47
N CYS A 218 -14.45 19.84 11.28
CA CYS A 218 -15.03 19.33 10.04
C CYS A 218 -14.36 17.99 9.74
N LYS A 219 -15.08 16.89 9.97
CA LYS A 219 -14.69 15.66 9.31
C LYS A 219 -14.90 15.91 7.82
N PRO A 220 -13.87 15.84 6.94
CA PRO A 220 -14.14 15.82 5.51
C PRO A 220 -15.21 14.75 5.32
N PRO A 221 -16.37 15.08 4.69
CA PRO A 221 -17.55 14.25 4.87
C PRO A 221 -17.19 12.84 4.45
N LYS A 222 -17.31 11.86 5.36
CA LYS A 222 -17.17 10.45 4.96
C LYS A 222 -18.11 10.15 3.79
N GLU A 223 -19.21 10.88 3.78
CA GLU A 223 -20.22 11.02 2.75
C GLU A 223 -19.59 11.47 1.41
N LEU A 224 -18.75 12.50 1.37
CA LEU A 224 -18.09 12.98 0.14
C LEU A 224 -17.15 11.91 -0.44
N LEU A 225 -16.36 11.25 0.41
CA LEU A 225 -15.50 10.15 -0.05
C LEU A 225 -16.32 8.94 -0.53
N ALA A 226 -17.45 8.66 0.12
CA ALA A 226 -18.36 7.59 -0.27
C ALA A 226 -19.04 7.90 -1.61
N GLU A 227 -19.52 9.13 -1.81
CA GLU A 227 -20.10 9.61 -3.06
C GLU A 227 -19.11 9.52 -4.21
N ILE A 228 -17.89 10.05 -4.03
CA ILE A 228 -16.82 9.97 -5.04
C ILE A 228 -16.53 8.51 -5.40
N ARG A 229 -16.52 7.64 -4.40
CA ARG A 229 -16.29 6.21 -4.59
C ARG A 229 -17.44 5.56 -5.37
N GLU A 230 -18.68 5.90 -5.07
CA GLU A 230 -19.87 5.41 -5.77
C GLU A 230 -19.89 5.89 -7.23
N GLU A 231 -19.64 7.17 -7.48
CA GLU A 231 -19.51 7.76 -8.81
C GLU A 231 -18.45 7.01 -9.64
N ALA A 232 -17.27 6.78 -9.07
CA ALA A 232 -16.21 6.03 -9.73
C ALA A 232 -16.62 4.58 -10.05
N TYR A 233 -17.36 3.90 -9.16
CA TYR A 233 -17.85 2.54 -9.44
C TYR A 233 -18.88 2.51 -10.55
N LEU A 234 -19.80 3.49 -10.60
CA LEU A 234 -20.78 3.59 -11.67
C LEU A 234 -20.12 3.87 -13.02
N GLU A 235 -19.14 4.77 -13.05
CA GLU A 235 -18.38 5.09 -14.25
C GLU A 235 -17.61 3.85 -14.73
N MET A 236 -16.84 3.19 -13.86
CA MET A 236 -16.12 1.96 -14.18
C MET A 236 -17.05 0.85 -14.68
N GLY A 237 -18.22 0.68 -14.06
CA GLY A 237 -19.22 -0.32 -14.47
C GLY A 237 -19.88 -0.02 -15.81
N SER A 238 -19.84 1.23 -16.26
CA SER A 238 -20.38 1.65 -17.56
C SER A 238 -19.40 1.47 -18.72
N VAL A 239 -18.10 1.28 -18.43
CA VAL A 239 -17.07 1.12 -19.46
C VAL A 239 -17.30 -0.20 -20.20
N PRO A 240 -17.57 -0.16 -21.53
CA PRO A 240 -17.78 -1.38 -22.29
C PRO A 240 -16.49 -2.17 -22.36
N ILE A 241 -16.51 -3.40 -21.85
CA ILE A 241 -15.42 -4.35 -22.04
C ILE A 241 -15.50 -4.86 -23.49
N PRO A 242 -14.45 -4.73 -24.30
CA PRO A 242 -14.42 -5.32 -25.64
C PRO A 242 -14.71 -6.81 -25.50
N ALA A 243 -15.87 -7.25 -25.97
CA ALA A 243 -16.29 -8.63 -25.79
C ALA A 243 -15.27 -9.55 -26.47
N PRO A 244 -14.53 -10.41 -25.74
CA PRO A 244 -13.99 -11.60 -26.36
C PRO A 244 -15.17 -12.42 -26.87
N SER A 245 -15.00 -13.20 -27.92
CA SER A 245 -16.03 -13.99 -28.60
C SER A 245 -16.89 -14.84 -27.63
N GLY A 246 -17.92 -14.28 -26.99
CA GLY A 246 -18.69 -14.92 -25.92
C GLY A 246 -19.33 -13.93 -24.94
N SER A 247 -20.21 -14.43 -24.05
CA SER A 247 -20.77 -13.61 -22.96
C SER A 247 -19.76 -13.44 -21.81
N PRO A 248 -19.70 -12.29 -21.12
CA PRO A 248 -18.79 -12.05 -19.99
C PRO A 248 -18.90 -13.09 -18.88
N ASP A 249 -20.11 -13.58 -18.60
CA ASP A 249 -20.36 -14.59 -17.57
C ASP A 249 -19.74 -15.95 -17.94
N MET A 250 -19.75 -16.31 -19.22
CA MET A 250 -19.07 -17.53 -19.70
C MET A 250 -17.55 -17.39 -19.59
N LEU A 251 -16.98 -16.23 -19.93
CA LEU A 251 -15.56 -15.98 -19.76
C LEU A 251 -15.13 -16.12 -18.29
N LEU A 252 -15.91 -15.56 -17.35
CA LEU A 252 -15.61 -15.68 -15.93
C LEU A 252 -15.73 -17.13 -15.46
N GLY A 253 -16.76 -17.85 -15.90
CA GLY A 253 -16.93 -19.28 -15.63
C GLY A 253 -15.73 -20.11 -16.10
N ASP A 254 -15.24 -19.86 -17.32
CA ASP A 254 -14.07 -20.52 -17.88
C ASP A 254 -12.79 -20.20 -17.11
N LEU A 255 -12.58 -18.92 -16.74
CA LEU A 255 -11.43 -18.50 -15.92
C LEU A 255 -11.41 -19.17 -14.55
N VAL A 256 -12.58 -19.27 -13.90
CA VAL A 256 -12.73 -19.94 -12.60
C VAL A 256 -12.50 -21.44 -12.73
N LYS A 257 -13.07 -22.06 -13.78
CA LYS A 257 -12.86 -23.49 -14.06
C LYS A 257 -11.38 -23.79 -14.29
N ASP A 258 -10.71 -23.02 -15.14
CA ASP A 258 -9.28 -23.16 -15.43
C ASP A 258 -8.44 -22.99 -14.17
N TYR A 259 -8.76 -22.01 -13.33
CA TYR A 259 -8.08 -21.84 -12.03
C TYR A 259 -8.24 -23.07 -11.13
N LEU A 260 -9.45 -23.61 -11.01
CA LEU A 260 -9.72 -24.76 -10.16
C LEU A 260 -8.99 -26.01 -10.65
N LEU A 261 -8.98 -26.26 -11.97
CA LEU A 261 -8.22 -27.38 -12.54
C LEU A 261 -6.71 -27.16 -12.38
N HIS A 262 -6.22 -25.95 -12.67
CA HIS A 262 -4.81 -25.59 -12.49
C HIS A 262 -4.33 -25.76 -11.03
N SER A 263 -5.20 -25.44 -10.08
CA SER A 263 -4.91 -25.51 -8.65
C SER A 263 -5.22 -26.87 -8.00
N GLY A 264 -5.67 -27.88 -8.75
CA GLY A 264 -5.91 -29.22 -8.21
C GLY A 264 -7.26 -29.42 -7.51
N PHE A 265 -8.30 -28.72 -7.95
CA PHE A 265 -9.67 -28.82 -7.42
C PHE A 265 -10.69 -29.36 -8.45
N PRO A 266 -10.50 -30.58 -8.99
CA PRO A 266 -11.32 -31.10 -10.09
C PRO A 266 -12.76 -31.43 -9.68
N ALA A 267 -13.02 -31.73 -8.40
CA ALA A 267 -14.38 -31.94 -7.91
C ALA A 267 -15.19 -30.63 -7.95
N THR A 268 -14.59 -29.54 -7.47
CA THR A 268 -15.21 -28.20 -7.48
C THR A 268 -15.38 -27.69 -8.90
N ALA A 269 -14.39 -27.88 -9.77
CA ALA A 269 -14.49 -27.49 -11.19
C ALA A 269 -15.70 -28.14 -11.87
N ARG A 270 -15.93 -29.44 -11.64
CA ARG A 270 -17.09 -30.19 -12.18
C ARG A 270 -18.42 -29.72 -11.61
N ALA A 271 -18.47 -29.28 -10.36
CA ALA A 271 -19.68 -28.76 -9.75
C ALA A 271 -20.08 -27.38 -10.32
N ILE A 272 -19.10 -26.55 -10.69
CA ILE A 272 -19.34 -25.21 -11.24
C ILE A 272 -19.66 -25.25 -12.74
N ALA A 273 -18.95 -26.10 -13.48
CA ALA A 273 -19.13 -26.26 -14.92
C ALA A 273 -19.17 -27.76 -15.26
N PRO A 274 -20.37 -28.39 -15.20
CA PRO A 274 -20.53 -29.80 -15.54
C PRO A 274 -19.97 -30.06 -16.94
N ALA A 275 -19.08 -31.05 -17.06
CA ALA A 275 -18.48 -31.38 -18.35
C ALA A 275 -19.45 -32.24 -19.17
N ASP A 276 -19.83 -31.78 -20.36
CA ASP A 276 -20.41 -32.62 -21.41
C ASP A 276 -19.27 -33.25 -22.23
N GLY A 277 -18.55 -34.22 -21.67
CA GLY A 277 -17.45 -34.87 -22.41
C GLY A 277 -16.52 -35.77 -21.59
N PRO A 278 -15.61 -36.49 -22.27
CA PRO A 278 -14.58 -37.30 -21.61
C PRO A 278 -13.61 -36.43 -20.82
N SER A 279 -13.05 -37.00 -19.74
CA SER A 279 -12.11 -36.32 -18.84
C SER A 279 -10.94 -35.73 -19.63
N SER A 280 -10.70 -34.43 -19.51
CA SER A 280 -9.56 -33.79 -20.17
C SER A 280 -8.23 -34.18 -19.49
N VAL A 281 -7.11 -34.04 -20.20
CA VAL A 281 -5.76 -34.23 -19.60
C VAL A 281 -5.58 -33.31 -18.39
N LEU A 282 -6.12 -32.09 -18.45
CA LEU A 282 -6.12 -31.15 -17.33
C LEU A 282 -6.85 -31.69 -16.09
N GLU A 283 -7.96 -32.40 -16.27
CA GLU A 283 -8.73 -32.98 -15.16
C GLU A 283 -8.01 -34.16 -14.50
N SER A 284 -7.29 -34.96 -15.30
CA SER A 284 -6.43 -36.04 -14.78
C SER A 284 -5.27 -35.48 -13.97
N ASP A 285 -4.57 -34.48 -14.50
CA ASP A 285 -3.48 -33.80 -13.79
C ASP A 285 -3.97 -33.14 -12.50
N ALA A 286 -5.15 -32.50 -12.55
CA ALA A 286 -5.79 -31.89 -11.39
C ALA A 286 -6.16 -32.93 -10.32
N ALA A 287 -6.56 -34.14 -10.70
CA ALA A 287 -6.86 -35.22 -9.76
C ALA A 287 -5.61 -35.78 -9.08
N ALA A 288 -4.52 -35.98 -9.83
CA ALA A 288 -3.24 -36.36 -9.24
C ALA A 288 -2.72 -35.28 -8.26
N LEU A 289 -2.80 -34.01 -8.67
CA LEU A 289 -2.44 -32.88 -7.84
C LEU A 289 -3.32 -32.80 -6.57
N ALA A 290 -4.63 -33.02 -6.68
CA ALA A 290 -5.53 -33.05 -5.53
C ALA A 290 -5.12 -34.11 -4.49
N ALA A 291 -4.72 -35.29 -4.95
CA ALA A 291 -4.25 -36.36 -4.07
C ALA A 291 -2.95 -35.98 -3.35
N ILE A 292 -1.98 -35.41 -4.07
CA ILE A 292 -0.72 -34.93 -3.50
C ILE A 292 -0.98 -33.81 -2.48
N GLN A 293 -1.80 -32.81 -2.83
CA GLN A 293 -2.16 -31.73 -1.92
C GLN A 293 -2.82 -32.24 -0.65
N SER A 294 -3.75 -33.19 -0.77
CA SER A 294 -4.41 -33.78 0.39
C SER A 294 -3.41 -34.45 1.33
N ALA A 295 -2.41 -35.17 0.80
CA ALA A 295 -1.38 -35.80 1.60
C ALA A 295 -0.49 -34.75 2.31
N VAL A 296 -0.04 -33.72 1.59
CA VAL A 296 0.78 -32.64 2.15
C VAL A 296 0.04 -31.87 3.23
N LEU A 297 -1.21 -31.47 2.97
CA LEU A 297 -2.04 -30.70 3.93
C LEU A 297 -2.40 -31.53 5.17
N ALA A 298 -2.54 -32.85 5.03
CA ALA A 298 -2.72 -33.77 6.16
C ALA A 298 -1.43 -33.94 7.00
N GLY A 299 -0.28 -33.51 6.49
CA GLY A 299 1.03 -33.74 7.13
C GLY A 299 1.57 -35.15 6.90
N ASP A 300 1.06 -35.87 5.91
CA ASP A 300 1.56 -37.20 5.54
C ASP A 300 2.64 -37.07 4.46
N ALA A 301 3.87 -36.79 4.91
CA ALA A 301 5.00 -36.56 4.03
C ALA A 301 5.40 -37.82 3.24
N ASP A 302 5.29 -39.01 3.86
CA ASP A 302 5.63 -40.28 3.21
C ASP A 302 4.65 -40.59 2.08
N ARG A 303 3.35 -40.41 2.31
CA ARG A 303 2.35 -40.57 1.26
C ARG A 303 2.49 -39.52 0.16
N ALA A 304 2.84 -38.28 0.51
CA ALA A 304 3.11 -37.24 -0.47
C ALA A 304 4.31 -37.59 -1.36
N GLU A 305 5.39 -38.12 -0.78
CA GLU A 305 6.58 -38.57 -1.52
C GLU A 305 6.26 -39.71 -2.48
N GLU A 306 5.49 -40.70 -2.03
CA GLU A 306 5.04 -41.83 -2.85
C GLU A 306 4.18 -41.35 -4.04
N LEU A 307 3.22 -40.47 -3.78
CA LEU A 307 2.35 -39.90 -4.83
C LEU A 307 3.15 -39.02 -5.81
N LEU A 308 4.14 -38.27 -5.34
CA LEU A 308 5.05 -37.52 -6.19
C LEU A 308 5.86 -38.47 -7.08
N ALA A 309 6.44 -39.53 -6.53
CA ALA A 309 7.20 -40.51 -7.31
C ALA A 309 6.34 -41.25 -8.33
N SER A 310 5.06 -41.55 -8.01
CA SER A 310 4.16 -42.26 -8.91
C SER A 310 3.65 -41.40 -10.07
N HIS A 311 3.34 -40.13 -9.80
CA HIS A 311 2.76 -39.23 -10.81
C HIS A 311 3.81 -38.38 -11.53
N LEU A 312 4.99 -38.17 -10.92
CA LEU A 312 6.07 -37.32 -11.38
C LEU A 312 7.43 -37.96 -11.12
N PRO A 313 7.84 -38.91 -11.97
CA PRO A 313 9.15 -39.53 -11.84
C PRO A 313 10.28 -38.48 -11.80
N ASP A 314 11.24 -38.69 -10.90
CA ASP A 314 12.46 -37.89 -10.74
C ASP A 314 12.29 -36.42 -10.28
N ILE A 315 11.07 -35.97 -9.94
CA ILE A 315 10.83 -34.58 -9.50
C ILE A 315 11.67 -34.19 -8.28
N LEU A 316 11.89 -35.11 -7.34
CA LEU A 316 12.67 -34.85 -6.12
C LEU A 316 14.18 -34.75 -6.38
N GLY A 317 14.65 -35.28 -7.51
CA GLY A 317 16.04 -35.16 -7.96
C GLY A 317 16.26 -33.90 -8.81
N GLU A 318 15.27 -33.51 -9.61
CA GLU A 318 15.33 -32.34 -10.50
C GLU A 318 15.00 -31.02 -9.80
N GLU A 319 14.19 -31.04 -8.74
CA GLU A 319 13.73 -29.85 -8.02
C GLU A 319 14.19 -29.87 -6.54
N PRO A 320 15.42 -29.41 -6.25
CA PRO A 320 15.98 -29.40 -4.90
C PRO A 320 15.13 -28.60 -3.90
N ASN A 321 14.42 -27.56 -4.33
CA ASN A 321 13.55 -26.76 -3.48
C ASN A 321 12.34 -27.56 -2.96
N ILE A 322 11.69 -28.37 -3.82
CA ILE A 322 10.57 -29.23 -3.42
C ILE A 322 11.08 -30.33 -2.50
N SER A 323 12.20 -30.96 -2.86
CA SER A 323 12.84 -32.02 -2.08
C SER A 323 13.21 -31.53 -0.68
N PHE A 324 13.88 -30.38 -0.57
CA PHE A 324 14.26 -29.79 0.72
C PHE A 324 13.03 -29.42 1.56
N ARG A 325 12.03 -28.74 0.98
CA ARG A 325 10.81 -28.36 1.70
C ARG A 325 9.99 -29.57 2.17
N LEU A 326 9.93 -30.65 1.39
CA LEU A 326 9.28 -31.90 1.79
C LEU A 326 10.01 -32.56 2.97
N LYS A 327 11.35 -32.60 2.95
CA LYS A 327 12.17 -33.09 4.09
C LYS A 327 11.97 -32.23 5.34
N CYS A 328 11.95 -30.91 5.20
CA CYS A 328 11.64 -30.00 6.31
C CYS A 328 10.24 -30.24 6.86
N GLN A 329 9.23 -30.43 5.99
CA GLN A 329 7.88 -30.76 6.42
C GLN A 329 7.87 -32.07 7.22
N ARG A 330 8.51 -33.13 6.72
CA ARG A 330 8.61 -34.41 7.43
C ARG A 330 9.23 -34.24 8.82
N PHE A 331 10.33 -33.49 8.92
CA PHE A 331 10.98 -33.17 10.19
C PHE A 331 10.04 -32.45 11.16
N MET A 332 9.28 -31.46 10.70
CA MET A 332 8.31 -30.73 11.53
C MET A 332 7.13 -31.60 11.99
N GLU A 333 6.71 -32.57 11.16
CA GLU A 333 5.68 -33.56 11.54
C GLU A 333 6.19 -34.59 12.54
N MET A 334 7.47 -34.97 12.45
CA MET A 334 8.13 -35.86 13.42
C MET A 334 8.44 -35.16 14.74
N SER A 335 8.60 -33.83 14.73
CA SER A 335 8.85 -32.99 15.90
C SER A 335 7.62 -32.82 16.81
N LYS A 336 6.84 -33.89 17.00
CA LYS A 336 5.73 -33.97 17.96
C LYS A 336 6.26 -34.45 19.32
N PRO A 337 5.56 -34.13 20.43
CA PRO A 337 5.97 -34.57 21.76
C PRO A 337 6.15 -36.10 21.82
N GLY A 338 7.28 -36.56 22.36
CA GLY A 338 7.57 -37.99 22.51
C GLY A 338 8.26 -38.67 21.33
N ASN A 339 8.55 -37.95 20.23
CA ASN A 339 9.30 -38.47 19.08
C ASN A 339 10.60 -37.69 18.77
N GLU A 340 11.20 -37.14 19.83
CA GLU A 340 12.27 -36.16 19.72
C GLU A 340 13.58 -36.76 19.23
N ALA A 341 13.94 -37.95 19.70
CA ALA A 341 15.17 -38.63 19.30
C ALA A 341 15.20 -38.93 17.79
N ASP A 342 14.07 -39.39 17.24
CA ASP A 342 13.95 -39.73 15.83
C ASP A 342 13.92 -38.46 14.96
N ALA A 343 13.21 -37.41 15.40
CA ALA A 343 13.22 -36.12 14.72
C ALA A 343 14.63 -35.52 14.66
N ILE A 344 15.37 -35.58 15.77
CA ILE A 344 16.78 -35.19 15.86
C ILE A 344 17.61 -36.00 14.86
N SER A 345 17.58 -37.33 14.94
CA SER A 345 18.37 -38.19 14.04
C SER A 345 18.11 -37.87 12.58
N TYR A 346 16.83 -37.72 12.19
CA TYR A 346 16.46 -37.37 10.84
C TYR A 346 16.99 -36.01 10.40
N GLY A 347 16.88 -34.98 11.25
CA GLY A 347 17.36 -33.63 10.96
C GLY A 347 18.86 -33.58 10.66
N MET A 348 19.69 -34.28 11.45
CA MET A 348 21.14 -34.35 11.22
C MET A 348 21.47 -35.03 9.89
N GLU A 349 20.81 -36.15 9.61
CA GLU A 349 21.10 -36.98 8.44
C GLU A 349 20.63 -36.32 7.14
N HIS A 350 19.47 -35.67 7.13
CA HIS A 350 18.79 -35.27 5.89
C HIS A 350 18.70 -33.76 5.65
N LEU A 351 18.80 -32.91 6.69
CA LEU A 351 18.58 -31.46 6.56
C LEU A 351 19.86 -30.63 6.63
N SER A 352 20.89 -31.10 7.32
CA SER A 352 22.14 -30.35 7.50
C SER A 352 22.80 -29.99 6.16
N GLU A 353 23.05 -30.98 5.31
CA GLU A 353 23.62 -30.79 3.98
C GLU A 353 22.65 -30.10 3.00
N ALA A 354 21.37 -30.49 3.03
CA ALA A 354 20.37 -29.94 2.13
C ALA A 354 20.10 -28.44 2.39
N SER A 355 20.17 -28.00 3.65
CA SER A 355 20.03 -26.58 4.02
C SER A 355 21.20 -25.73 3.50
N ALA A 356 22.41 -26.29 3.45
CA ALA A 356 23.59 -25.58 2.96
C ALA A 356 23.53 -25.34 1.44
N GLN A 357 22.84 -26.21 0.70
CA GLN A 357 22.67 -26.14 -0.75
C GLN A 357 21.47 -25.27 -1.17
N HIS A 358 20.59 -24.88 -0.23
CA HIS A 358 19.39 -24.11 -0.53
C HIS A 358 19.56 -22.61 -0.21
N PRO A 359 19.19 -21.68 -1.10
CA PRO A 359 19.39 -20.23 -0.89
C PRO A 359 18.77 -19.69 0.41
N MET A 360 17.60 -20.21 0.79
CA MET A 360 16.91 -19.87 2.05
C MET A 360 17.00 -20.99 3.10
N GLY A 361 17.94 -21.93 2.95
CA GLY A 361 17.97 -23.15 3.74
C GLY A 361 18.18 -22.91 5.23
N LYS A 362 18.98 -21.90 5.60
CA LYS A 362 19.21 -21.52 7.00
C LYS A 362 17.97 -20.98 7.70
N GLU A 363 17.22 -20.11 7.04
CA GLU A 363 15.98 -19.54 7.58
C GLU A 363 14.93 -20.63 7.75
N ILE A 364 14.75 -21.45 6.70
CA ILE A 364 13.79 -22.56 6.73
C ILE A 364 14.14 -23.60 7.81
N LEU A 365 15.42 -23.91 7.97
CA LEU A 365 15.86 -24.85 9.01
C LEU A 365 15.69 -24.25 10.41
N SER A 366 15.94 -22.96 10.59
CA SER A 366 15.74 -22.25 11.86
C SER A 366 14.27 -22.28 12.27
N ASP A 367 13.36 -21.98 11.35
CA ASP A 367 11.91 -22.09 11.54
C ASP A 367 11.51 -23.51 11.95
N ALA A 368 11.96 -24.51 11.19
CA ALA A 368 11.68 -25.91 11.49
C ALA A 368 12.24 -26.32 12.87
N ALA A 369 13.41 -25.81 13.27
CA ALA A 369 14.01 -26.09 14.56
C ALA A 369 13.21 -25.46 15.73
N MET A 370 12.51 -24.34 15.51
CA MET A 370 11.57 -23.78 16.50
C MET A 370 10.42 -24.75 16.80
N VAL A 371 9.94 -25.48 15.79
CA VAL A 371 8.92 -26.52 15.97
C VAL A 371 9.43 -27.64 16.87
N LEU A 372 10.70 -28.04 16.76
CA LEU A 372 11.31 -29.04 17.65
C LEU A 372 11.48 -28.50 19.09
N ALA A 373 11.87 -27.23 19.23
CA ALA A 373 12.05 -26.61 20.54
C ALA A 373 10.73 -26.46 21.30
N PHE A 374 9.68 -25.99 20.61
CA PHE A 374 8.37 -25.65 21.17
C PHE A 374 7.22 -26.32 20.41
N PRO A 375 7.10 -27.67 20.46
CA PRO A 375 6.19 -28.41 19.59
C PRO A 375 4.71 -28.11 19.82
N ASP A 376 4.33 -27.71 21.03
CA ASP A 376 2.94 -27.44 21.42
C ASP A 376 2.59 -25.95 21.40
N SER A 377 3.48 -25.06 20.91
CA SER A 377 3.17 -23.64 20.84
C SER A 377 2.17 -23.34 19.70
N PRO A 378 1.31 -22.32 19.86
CA PRO A 378 0.48 -21.83 18.77
C PRO A 378 1.31 -21.48 17.53
N ASP A 379 2.46 -20.82 17.73
CA ASP A 379 3.38 -20.45 16.65
C ASP A 379 3.89 -21.67 15.88
N ALA A 380 4.23 -22.78 16.56
CA ALA A 380 4.66 -24.01 15.90
C ALA A 380 3.52 -24.69 15.13
N CYS A 381 2.27 -24.57 15.60
CA CYS A 381 1.10 -25.05 14.88
C CYS A 381 0.87 -24.25 13.59
N GLU A 382 0.89 -22.92 13.69
CA GLU A 382 0.74 -22.00 12.55
C GLU A 382 1.87 -22.18 11.53
N LEU A 383 3.11 -22.34 12.02
CA LEU A 383 4.29 -22.54 11.18
C LEU A 383 4.17 -23.84 10.37
N ARG A 384 3.80 -24.97 11.02
CA ARG A 384 3.54 -26.24 10.30
C ARG A 384 2.49 -26.05 9.21
N ALA A 385 1.37 -25.39 9.52
CA ALA A 385 0.30 -25.16 8.55
C ALA A 385 0.76 -24.28 7.38
N SER A 386 1.48 -23.20 7.67
CA SER A 386 2.05 -22.30 6.67
C SER A 386 3.02 -23.03 5.73
N TYR A 387 3.91 -23.86 6.26
CA TYR A 387 4.86 -24.64 5.46
C TYR A 387 4.17 -25.66 4.55
N ARG A 388 3.12 -26.35 5.02
CA ARG A 388 2.31 -27.25 4.16
C ARG A 388 1.76 -26.50 2.95
N TRP A 389 1.22 -25.29 3.15
CA TRP A 389 0.70 -24.47 2.06
C TRP A 389 1.78 -23.98 1.09
N GLN A 390 2.94 -23.56 1.60
CA GLN A 390 4.06 -23.15 0.75
C GLN A 390 4.58 -24.32 -0.10
N LEU A 391 4.68 -25.52 0.48
CA LEU A 391 5.07 -26.73 -0.24
C LEU A 391 4.05 -27.10 -1.32
N VAL A 392 2.75 -27.05 -1.00
CA VAL A 392 1.68 -27.22 -1.99
C VAL A 392 1.83 -26.22 -3.14
N SER A 393 2.02 -24.93 -2.86
CA SER A 393 2.18 -23.91 -3.89
C SER A 393 3.39 -24.20 -4.79
N ALA A 394 4.52 -24.60 -4.22
CA ALA A 394 5.72 -24.95 -4.99
C ALA A 394 5.50 -26.18 -5.89
N ILE A 395 4.85 -27.22 -5.36
CA ILE A 395 4.48 -28.42 -6.10
C ILE A 395 3.56 -28.08 -7.27
N VAL A 396 2.50 -27.30 -7.03
CA VAL A 396 1.56 -26.85 -8.07
C VAL A 396 2.31 -26.12 -9.18
N SER A 397 3.12 -25.12 -8.85
CA SER A 397 3.84 -24.35 -9.88
C SER A 397 4.79 -25.23 -10.70
N CYS A 398 5.55 -26.13 -10.07
CA CYS A 398 6.45 -27.05 -10.77
C CYS A 398 5.68 -28.00 -11.70
N LEU A 399 4.60 -28.60 -11.21
CA LEU A 399 3.72 -29.48 -11.98
C LEU A 399 3.22 -28.83 -13.26
N GLN A 400 2.81 -27.57 -13.14
CA GLN A 400 2.30 -26.79 -14.26
C GLN A 400 3.41 -26.52 -15.29
N ILE A 401 4.59 -26.10 -14.83
CA ILE A 401 5.75 -25.88 -15.70
C ILE A 401 6.13 -27.15 -16.47
N ARG A 402 6.17 -28.31 -15.79
CA ARG A 402 6.53 -29.60 -16.40
C ARG A 402 5.50 -30.05 -17.45
N ALA A 403 4.23 -29.72 -17.22
CA ALA A 403 3.17 -29.93 -18.20
C ALA A 403 3.20 -28.92 -19.37
N GLY A 404 4.22 -28.05 -19.46
CA GLY A 404 4.33 -27.01 -20.47
C GLY A 404 3.34 -25.85 -20.27
N ARG A 405 2.75 -25.73 -19.09
CA ARG A 405 1.76 -24.70 -18.73
C ARG A 405 2.40 -23.62 -17.86
N PRO A 406 1.85 -22.38 -17.86
CA PRO A 406 2.35 -21.34 -16.97
C PRO A 406 2.22 -21.72 -15.48
N PRO A 407 3.14 -21.26 -14.61
CA PRO A 407 3.11 -21.58 -13.17
C PRO A 407 1.92 -20.96 -12.42
N CYS A 408 1.21 -20.02 -13.04
CA CYS A 408 0.00 -19.39 -12.52
C CYS A 408 -1.10 -19.44 -13.59
N SER A 409 -2.33 -19.63 -13.14
CA SER A 409 -3.51 -19.65 -13.99
C SER A 409 -3.75 -18.30 -14.69
N PRO A 410 -4.54 -18.26 -15.78
CA PRO A 410 -4.99 -17.00 -16.39
C PRO A 410 -5.66 -16.05 -15.38
N LEU A 411 -6.50 -16.58 -14.48
CA LEU A 411 -7.20 -15.78 -13.46
C LEU A 411 -6.22 -15.10 -12.48
N GLU A 412 -5.24 -15.84 -11.97
CA GLU A 412 -4.23 -15.27 -11.07
C GLU A 412 -3.39 -14.20 -11.74
N ARG A 413 -3.00 -14.43 -13.00
CA ARG A 413 -2.26 -13.43 -13.79
C ARG A 413 -3.10 -12.16 -13.98
N LEU A 414 -4.39 -12.30 -14.30
CA LEU A 414 -5.31 -11.16 -14.43
C LEU A 414 -5.39 -10.35 -13.13
N VAL A 415 -5.56 -11.02 -11.98
CA VAL A 415 -5.60 -10.35 -10.67
C VAL A 415 -4.28 -9.64 -10.36
N ARG A 416 -3.13 -10.26 -10.67
CA ARG A 416 -1.81 -9.65 -10.49
C ARG A 416 -1.63 -8.42 -11.39
N HIS A 417 -2.00 -8.52 -12.66
CA HIS A 417 -1.93 -7.40 -13.59
C HIS A 417 -2.85 -6.25 -13.14
N ALA A 418 -4.09 -6.54 -12.74
CA ALA A 418 -5.01 -5.52 -12.25
C ALA A 418 -4.47 -4.78 -11.02
N LYS A 419 -3.87 -5.51 -10.06
CA LYS A 419 -3.22 -4.91 -8.88
C LYS A 419 -2.03 -4.03 -9.26
N LEU A 420 -1.22 -4.47 -10.22
CA LEU A 420 -0.08 -3.68 -10.71
C LEU A 420 -0.57 -2.40 -11.40
N VAL A 421 -1.51 -2.51 -12.33
CA VAL A 421 -2.11 -1.36 -13.02
C VAL A 421 -2.70 -0.36 -12.01
N TRP A 422 -3.45 -0.83 -11.02
CA TRP A 422 -3.98 0.02 -9.96
C TRP A 422 -2.88 0.78 -9.21
N ARG A 423 -1.77 0.11 -8.92
CA ARG A 423 -0.63 0.71 -8.22
C ARG A 423 0.07 1.77 -9.07
N GLU A 424 0.31 1.49 -10.36
CA GLU A 424 0.95 2.43 -11.28
C GLU A 424 0.08 3.68 -11.52
N LEU A 425 -1.23 3.49 -11.72
CA LEU A 425 -2.20 4.59 -11.83
C LEU A 425 -2.23 5.44 -10.55
N GLY A 426 -2.16 4.82 -9.36
CA GLY A 426 -2.10 5.52 -8.08
C GLY A 426 -0.82 6.35 -7.89
N MET A 427 0.28 6.00 -8.55
CA MET A 427 1.52 6.79 -8.56
C MET A 427 1.46 7.97 -9.54
N GLY A 428 0.34 8.18 -10.23
CA GLY A 428 0.14 9.27 -11.19
C GLY A 428 0.84 9.04 -12.52
N MET A 429 1.33 7.83 -12.79
CA MET A 429 1.74 7.44 -14.13
C MET A 429 0.48 7.04 -14.89
N ASP A 430 -0.02 7.95 -15.73
CA ASP A 430 -1.01 7.58 -16.72
C ASP A 430 -0.29 6.87 -17.87
N PRO A 431 -0.48 5.55 -18.08
CA PRO A 431 0.19 4.81 -19.13
C PRO A 431 -0.22 5.28 -20.54
N LEU A 432 -1.25 6.11 -20.68
CA LEU A 432 -1.66 6.74 -21.93
C LEU A 432 -1.01 8.11 -22.17
N LEU A 433 -0.38 8.70 -21.15
CA LEU A 433 0.44 9.90 -21.32
C LEU A 433 1.83 9.49 -21.83
N SER A 434 2.29 10.18 -22.87
CA SER A 434 3.57 9.84 -23.49
C SER A 434 4.75 10.16 -22.56
N PRO A 435 5.87 9.41 -22.60
CA PRO A 435 7.03 9.62 -21.70
C PRO A 435 7.65 11.04 -21.76
N GLY A 436 7.31 11.83 -22.78
CA GLY A 436 7.76 13.21 -22.95
C GLY A 436 6.94 14.26 -22.19
N GLU A 437 5.71 13.95 -21.79
CA GLU A 437 4.86 14.89 -21.05
C GLU A 437 5.17 14.85 -19.55
N ASP A 438 5.56 13.70 -19.00
CA ASP A 438 5.99 13.60 -17.59
C ASP A 438 7.41 14.13 -17.32
N ALA A 439 8.31 14.05 -18.30
CA ALA A 439 9.71 14.45 -18.14
C ALA A 439 9.90 15.97 -17.97
N HIS A 440 9.00 16.80 -18.51
CA HIS A 440 9.01 18.25 -18.27
C HIS A 440 8.43 18.65 -16.91
N LEU A 441 7.70 17.75 -16.24
CA LEU A 441 6.92 18.02 -15.02
C LEU A 441 7.57 17.50 -13.73
N GLN A 442 8.62 16.67 -13.80
CA GLN A 442 9.43 16.29 -12.64
C GLN A 442 10.56 17.29 -12.31
N ARG A 443 10.84 18.27 -13.19
CA ARG A 443 11.88 19.30 -12.98
C ARG A 443 11.35 20.71 -12.70
N SER A 444 10.05 20.87 -12.41
CA SER A 444 9.45 22.16 -12.05
C SER A 444 8.71 22.15 -10.71
#